data_AF-A0A7V2AUN8-F1
#
_entry.id   AF-A0A7V2AUN8-F1
#
_cell.length_a   1.000
_cell.length_b   1.000
_cell.length_c   1.000
_cell.angle_alpha   90.00
_cell.angle_beta   90.00
_cell.angle_gamma   90.00
#
_symmetry.space_group_name_H-M   'P 1'
#
loop_
_entity.id
_entity.type
_entity.pdbx_description
1 polymer ?
#
loop_
_entity_poly.entity_id
_entity_poly.type
_entity_poly.pdbx_seq_one_letter_code
_entity_poly.pdbx_strand_id
1 'polypeptide(L)'
;MLHSARIPFPREEGKKEVTRLDWLMLERWSPYVVGVGIGVLSWITFLLSDKPIGCSTAFARTSGMIEQLLRGPKVLDKPYYKQFTPTIDWEWMLVVGIVAGAFVSAKLSGSFRFEWVPGLWVREFGPALSPRLAVALAGGVLMGFGSRWAGGCTSGHGISGTLQLAVSSWIAAVCLFLGGIAAAKLIFTLFAR
;
A
#
# COMPACT_ATOMS: atom_id res chain seq x y z
N MET A 1 0.75 -27.14 -29.93
CA MET A 1 -0.59 -26.55 -30.07
C MET A 1 -0.77 -25.49 -29.00
N LEU A 2 -0.72 -24.22 -29.39
CA LEU A 2 -0.84 -23.04 -28.51
C LEU A 2 -2.31 -22.91 -28.04
N HIS A 3 -2.58 -23.15 -26.77
CA HIS A 3 -3.88 -22.87 -26.17
C HIS A 3 -3.84 -21.45 -25.57
N SER A 4 -4.34 -20.47 -26.32
CA SER A 4 -4.52 -19.11 -25.84
C SER A 4 -5.68 -19.09 -24.84
N ALA A 5 -5.35 -19.12 -23.55
CA ALA A 5 -6.30 -18.79 -22.48
C ALA A 5 -6.66 -17.31 -22.61
N ARG A 6 -7.71 -17.01 -23.39
CA ARG A 6 -8.38 -15.70 -23.38
C ARG A 6 -8.91 -15.48 -21.98
N ILE A 7 -8.26 -14.57 -21.24
CA ILE A 7 -8.80 -14.00 -20.02
C ILE A 7 -10.17 -13.41 -20.38
N PRO A 8 -11.29 -13.87 -19.79
CA PRO A 8 -12.59 -13.31 -20.11
C PRO A 8 -12.64 -11.88 -19.54
N PHE A 9 -12.59 -10.89 -20.44
CA PHE A 9 -12.96 -9.52 -20.10
C PHE A 9 -14.47 -9.50 -19.79
N PRO A 10 -14.91 -8.82 -18.71
CA PRO A 10 -16.33 -8.65 -18.43
C PRO A 10 -17.02 -7.99 -19.63
N ARG A 11 -18.08 -8.62 -20.13
CA ARG A 11 -18.94 -8.08 -21.19
C ARG A 11 -19.59 -6.80 -20.65
N GLU A 12 -19.54 -5.70 -21.40
CA GLU A 12 -20.22 -4.45 -21.01
C GLU A 12 -21.73 -4.72 -20.87
N GLU A 13 -22.20 -4.92 -19.64
CA GLU A 13 -23.61 -4.86 -19.29
C GLU A 13 -24.06 -3.40 -19.34
N GLY A 14 -25.27 -3.21 -19.88
CA GLY A 14 -25.79 -1.95 -20.40
C GLY A 14 -25.51 -0.71 -19.56
N LYS A 15 -25.22 0.40 -20.26
CA LYS A 15 -25.10 1.75 -19.71
C LYS A 15 -26.32 2.08 -18.84
N LYS A 16 -26.21 1.83 -17.52
CA LYS A 16 -27.03 2.52 -16.53
C LYS A 16 -26.57 3.98 -16.53
N GLU A 17 -27.51 4.92 -16.59
CA GLU A 17 -27.22 6.31 -16.27
C GLU A 17 -26.61 6.36 -14.87
N VAL A 18 -25.31 6.61 -14.81
CA VAL A 18 -24.59 6.77 -13.55
C VAL A 18 -24.95 8.16 -13.02
N THR A 19 -25.76 8.24 -11.97
CA THR A 19 -26.00 9.52 -11.31
C THR A 19 -24.68 10.02 -10.67
N ARG A 20 -24.57 11.33 -10.38
CA ARG A 20 -23.34 11.89 -9.76
C ARG A 20 -22.93 11.19 -8.46
N LEU A 21 -23.89 10.68 -7.69
CA LEU A 21 -23.59 9.94 -6.46
C LEU A 21 -23.18 8.49 -6.72
N ASP A 22 -23.76 7.83 -7.73
CA ASP A 22 -23.41 6.46 -8.09
C ASP A 22 -21.94 6.33 -8.50
N TRP A 23 -21.41 7.37 -9.15
CA TRP A 23 -20.00 7.43 -9.54
C TRP A 23 -19.05 7.28 -8.33
N LEU A 24 -19.37 7.92 -7.21
CA LEU A 24 -18.54 7.85 -5.99
C LEU A 24 -18.62 6.48 -5.31
N MET A 25 -19.68 5.72 -5.57
CA MET A 25 -19.91 4.39 -5.00
C MET A 25 -19.40 3.26 -5.91
N LEU A 26 -18.78 3.57 -7.05
CA LEU A 26 -18.17 2.56 -7.91
C LEU A 26 -17.03 1.85 -7.19
N GLU A 27 -17.02 0.51 -7.26
CA GLU A 27 -15.93 -0.32 -6.71
C GLU A 27 -14.59 -0.04 -7.40
N ARG A 28 -14.62 0.32 -8.69
CA ARG A 28 -13.42 0.58 -9.49
C ARG A 28 -13.57 1.88 -10.27
N TRP A 29 -12.65 2.79 -10.03
CA TRP A 29 -12.55 4.05 -10.77
C TRP A 29 -11.56 3.93 -11.92
N SER A 30 -11.70 4.81 -12.90
CA SER A 30 -10.73 4.92 -13.98
C SER A 30 -9.32 5.23 -13.41
N PRO A 31 -8.27 4.50 -13.82
CA PRO A 31 -6.92 4.71 -13.33
C PRO A 31 -6.40 6.12 -13.65
N TYR A 32 -6.87 6.73 -14.74
CA TYR A 32 -6.51 8.10 -15.09
C TYR A 32 -7.09 9.11 -14.09
N VAL A 33 -8.35 8.93 -13.69
CA VAL A 33 -9.02 9.81 -12.70
C VAL A 33 -8.34 9.68 -11.34
N VAL A 34 -8.04 8.44 -10.92
CA VAL A 34 -7.31 8.19 -9.67
C VAL A 34 -5.91 8.78 -9.73
N GLY A 35 -5.19 8.62 -10.86
CA GLY A 35 -3.87 9.20 -11.06
C GLY A 35 -3.86 10.72 -10.98
N VAL A 36 -4.81 11.40 -11.63
CA VAL A 36 -5.00 12.85 -11.50
C VAL A 36 -5.30 13.24 -10.06
N GLY A 37 -6.18 12.50 -9.38
CA GLY A 37 -6.52 12.73 -7.97
C GLY A 37 -5.31 12.60 -7.03
N ILE A 38 -4.47 11.57 -7.21
CA ILE A 38 -3.23 11.39 -6.45
C ILE A 38 -2.23 12.52 -6.75
N GLY A 39 -2.14 12.98 -8.00
CA GLY A 39 -1.30 14.12 -8.38
C GLY A 39 -1.75 15.41 -7.68
N VAL A 40 -3.05 15.72 -7.71
CA VAL A 40 -3.62 16.87 -7.00
C VAL A 40 -3.42 16.76 -5.50
N LEU A 41 -3.65 15.58 -4.92
CA LEU A 41 -3.37 15.33 -3.50
C LEU A 41 -1.90 15.58 -3.17
N SER A 42 -0.98 15.18 -4.05
CA SER A 42 0.46 15.42 -3.86
C SER A 42 0.76 16.92 -3.82
N TRP A 43 0.19 17.72 -4.73
CA TRP A 43 0.33 19.18 -4.69
C TRP A 43 -0.21 19.78 -3.40
N ILE A 44 -1.42 19.39 -2.99
CA ILE A 44 -2.02 19.87 -1.73
C ILE A 44 -1.13 19.50 -0.53
N THR A 45 -0.58 18.30 -0.53
CA THR A 45 0.30 17.82 0.55
C THR A 45 1.56 18.67 0.65
N PHE A 46 2.22 18.97 -0.48
CA PHE A 46 3.37 19.87 -0.51
C PHE A 46 2.99 21.29 -0.09
N LEU A 47 1.87 21.83 -0.57
CA LEU A 47 1.42 23.18 -0.25
C LEU A 47 1.09 23.37 1.23
N LEU A 48 0.48 22.36 1.87
CA LEU A 48 0.01 22.47 3.27
C LEU A 48 1.04 22.02 4.29
N SER A 49 1.93 21.09 3.94
CA SER A 49 2.78 20.40 4.93
C SER A 49 4.24 20.30 4.52
N ASP A 50 4.62 20.81 3.34
CA ASP A 50 5.98 20.76 2.77
C ASP A 50 6.63 19.37 2.89
N LYS A 51 5.79 18.33 2.75
CA LYS A 51 6.15 16.94 2.96
C LYS A 51 5.66 16.08 1.81
N PRO A 52 6.47 15.14 1.31
CA PRO A 52 6.02 14.16 0.33
C PRO A 52 5.03 13.17 0.96
N ILE A 53 4.23 12.53 0.11
CA ILE A 53 3.39 11.39 0.51
C ILE A 53 4.28 10.18 0.81
N GLY A 54 4.19 9.65 2.02
CA GLY A 54 4.95 8.49 2.49
C GLY A 54 4.26 7.82 3.68
N CYS A 55 4.44 6.50 3.80
CA CYS A 55 3.82 5.71 4.88
C CYS A 55 4.86 5.06 5.82
N SER A 56 6.02 4.64 5.30
CA SER A 56 7.00 3.85 6.07
C SER A 56 7.56 4.59 7.28
N THR A 57 7.67 5.91 7.21
CA THR A 57 8.12 6.74 8.35
C THR A 57 7.11 6.72 9.50
N ALA A 58 5.81 6.78 9.21
CA ALA A 58 4.76 6.72 10.24
C ALA A 58 4.82 5.40 11.04
N PHE A 59 5.11 4.28 10.39
CA PHE A 59 5.33 2.99 11.07
C PHE A 59 6.57 3.01 11.96
N ALA A 60 7.69 3.59 11.49
CA ALA A 60 8.91 3.73 12.28
C ALA A 60 8.71 4.62 13.51
N ARG A 61 8.01 5.76 13.35
CA ARG A 61 7.64 6.63 14.47
C ARG A 61 6.72 5.93 15.47
N THR A 62 5.76 5.15 14.98
CA THR A 62 4.86 4.35 15.83
C THR A 62 5.64 3.32 16.65
N SER A 63 6.60 2.62 16.04
CA SER A 63 7.51 1.74 16.78
C SER A 63 8.30 2.49 17.86
N GLY A 64 8.77 3.71 17.55
CA GLY A 64 9.43 4.57 18.52
C GLY A 64 8.52 5.00 19.67
N MET A 65 7.26 5.33 19.40
CA MET A 65 6.27 5.74 20.42
C MET A 65 5.94 4.57 21.34
N ILE A 66 5.74 3.37 20.78
CA ILE A 66 5.54 2.15 21.56
C ILE A 66 6.77 1.85 22.41
N GLU A 67 7.97 1.94 21.84
CA GLU A 67 9.19 1.67 22.60
C GLU A 67 9.39 2.71 23.72
N GLN A 68 9.12 3.99 23.45
CA GLN A 68 9.21 5.06 24.44
C GLN A 68 8.20 4.85 25.58
N LEU A 69 7.00 4.35 25.28
CA LEU A 69 6.00 3.99 26.28
C LEU A 69 6.48 2.85 27.19
N LEU A 70 7.19 1.86 26.64
CA LEU A 70 7.65 0.67 27.37
C LEU A 70 8.98 0.88 28.11
N ARG A 71 9.90 1.67 27.55
CA ARG A 71 11.30 1.82 28.03
C ARG A 71 11.65 3.24 28.49
N GLY A 72 10.71 4.16 28.41
CA GLY A 72 10.89 5.55 28.84
C GLY A 72 11.72 6.40 27.86
N PRO A 73 12.17 7.59 28.31
CA PRO A 73 12.74 8.63 27.44
C PRO A 73 14.09 8.29 26.81
N LYS A 74 14.81 7.27 27.33
CA LYS A 74 16.12 6.81 26.79
C LYS A 74 16.04 6.35 25.32
N VAL A 75 14.84 6.06 24.83
CA VAL A 75 14.60 5.72 23.42
C VAL A 75 14.98 6.87 22.48
N LEU A 76 14.80 8.12 22.92
CA LEU A 76 15.12 9.32 22.14
C LEU A 76 16.63 9.48 21.90
N ASP A 77 17.47 8.84 22.72
CA ASP A 77 18.92 8.90 22.56
C ASP A 77 19.45 7.99 21.44
N LYS A 78 18.63 7.04 20.98
CA LYS A 78 19.03 6.11 19.92
C LYS A 78 19.25 6.84 18.59
N PRO A 79 20.34 6.54 17.85
CA PRO A 79 20.63 7.19 16.56
C PRO A 79 19.47 7.14 15.56
N TYR A 80 18.74 6.03 15.54
CA TYR A 80 17.60 5.86 14.63
C TYR A 80 16.44 6.81 14.95
N TYR A 81 16.04 6.94 16.22
CA TYR A 81 14.93 7.82 16.63
C TYR A 81 15.33 9.30 16.73
N LYS A 82 16.63 9.62 16.67
CA LYS A 82 17.09 10.99 16.41
C LYS A 82 16.77 11.44 14.99
N GLN A 83 16.83 10.53 14.02
CA GLN A 83 16.45 10.81 12.63
C GLN A 83 14.94 10.70 12.42
N PHE A 84 14.31 9.71 13.05
CA PHE A 84 12.87 9.44 12.96
C PHE A 84 12.22 9.64 14.33
N THR A 85 12.05 10.91 14.71
CA THR A 85 11.52 11.27 16.03
C THR A 85 10.13 10.66 16.25
N PRO A 86 9.87 10.03 17.42
CA PRO A 86 8.58 9.38 17.68
C PRO A 86 7.50 10.40 18.01
N THR A 87 6.98 11.05 16.97
CA THR A 87 5.92 12.05 17.08
C THR A 87 4.79 11.74 16.13
N ILE A 88 3.59 12.25 16.47
CA ILE A 88 2.47 12.25 15.55
C ILE A 88 2.67 13.44 14.62
N ASP A 89 2.97 13.15 13.37
CA ASP A 89 3.18 14.15 12.35
C ASP A 89 2.23 13.96 11.17
N TRP A 90 2.39 14.77 10.13
CA TRP A 90 1.58 14.72 8.93
C TRP A 90 1.50 13.33 8.29
N GLU A 91 2.61 12.61 8.14
CA GLU A 91 2.61 11.26 7.55
C GLU A 91 1.78 10.28 8.38
N TRP A 92 1.80 10.41 9.71
CA TRP A 92 0.98 9.59 10.60
C TRP A 92 -0.51 9.87 10.42
N MET A 93 -0.90 11.16 10.36
CA MET A 93 -2.28 11.56 10.09
C MET A 93 -2.75 11.10 8.71
N LEU A 94 -1.86 11.14 7.70
CA LEU A 94 -2.14 10.62 6.37
C LEU A 94 -2.44 9.12 6.39
N VAL A 95 -1.65 8.31 7.12
CA VAL A 95 -1.89 6.87 7.24
C VAL A 95 -3.25 6.59 7.89
N VAL A 96 -3.61 7.33 8.96
CA VAL A 96 -4.94 7.23 9.56
C VAL A 96 -6.04 7.60 8.56
N GLY A 97 -5.85 8.67 7.80
CA GLY A 97 -6.76 9.10 6.74
C GLY A 97 -6.92 8.05 5.64
N ILE A 98 -5.85 7.36 5.24
CA ILE A 98 -5.90 6.26 4.27
C ILE A 98 -6.75 5.11 4.81
N VAL A 99 -6.56 4.70 6.08
CA VAL A 99 -7.33 3.61 6.68
C VAL A 99 -8.81 3.99 6.79
N ALA A 100 -9.11 5.17 7.32
CA ALA A 100 -10.48 5.66 7.46
C ALA A 100 -11.17 5.83 6.10
N GLY A 101 -10.48 6.43 5.13
CA GLY A 101 -10.97 6.63 3.76
C GLY A 101 -11.22 5.31 3.03
N ALA A 102 -10.30 4.34 3.14
CA ALA A 102 -10.49 3.01 2.57
C ALA A 102 -11.69 2.29 3.18
N PHE A 103 -11.90 2.41 4.50
CA PHE A 103 -13.06 1.84 5.18
C PHE A 103 -14.39 2.46 4.72
N VAL A 104 -14.45 3.79 4.65
CA VAL A 104 -15.65 4.52 4.16
C VAL A 104 -15.93 4.15 2.70
N SER A 105 -14.91 4.15 1.84
CA SER A 105 -15.03 3.77 0.43
C SER A 105 -15.52 2.33 0.26
N ALA A 106 -14.97 1.38 1.04
CA ALA A 106 -15.40 -0.02 1.00
C ALA A 106 -16.86 -0.20 1.45
N LYS A 107 -17.32 0.58 2.43
CA LYS A 107 -18.72 0.55 2.89
C LYS A 107 -19.67 1.16 1.87
N LEU A 108 -19.34 2.32 1.30
CA LEU A 108 -20.17 3.00 0.32
C LEU A 108 -20.29 2.23 -0.99
N SER A 109 -19.21 1.56 -1.43
CA SER A 109 -19.22 0.72 -2.63
C SER A 109 -19.82 -0.67 -2.43
N GLY A 110 -20.21 -1.04 -1.20
CA GLY A 110 -20.68 -2.40 -0.88
C GLY A 110 -19.61 -3.49 -1.02
N SER A 111 -18.34 -3.11 -1.19
CA SER A 111 -17.21 -4.03 -1.39
C SER A 111 -16.55 -4.50 -0.08
N PHE A 112 -16.96 -3.96 1.07
CA PHE A 112 -16.44 -4.36 2.37
C PHE A 112 -16.71 -5.84 2.66
N ARG A 113 -15.64 -6.63 2.80
CA ARG A 113 -15.68 -8.05 3.17
C ARG A 113 -14.69 -8.32 4.28
N PHE A 114 -15.14 -9.05 5.30
CA PHE A 114 -14.28 -9.52 6.37
C PHE A 114 -13.79 -10.93 6.04
N GLU A 115 -12.54 -11.05 5.61
CA GLU A 115 -11.93 -12.31 5.18
C GLU A 115 -10.57 -12.49 5.85
N TRP A 116 -10.38 -13.58 6.60
CA TRP A 116 -9.09 -13.94 7.20
C TRP A 116 -8.12 -14.56 6.18
N VAL A 117 -8.66 -15.34 5.25
CA VAL A 117 -7.92 -15.99 4.17
C VAL A 117 -8.56 -15.57 2.85
N PRO A 118 -7.87 -14.75 2.02
CA PRO A 118 -8.42 -14.28 0.75
C PRO A 118 -8.77 -15.44 -0.18
N GLY A 119 -9.84 -15.29 -0.96
CA GLY A 119 -10.32 -16.36 -1.87
C GLY A 119 -9.26 -16.91 -2.83
N LEU A 120 -8.32 -16.07 -3.31
CA LEU A 120 -7.19 -16.52 -4.13
C LEU A 120 -6.27 -17.48 -3.36
N TRP A 121 -6.00 -17.20 -2.08
CA TRP A 121 -5.19 -18.09 -1.25
C TRP A 121 -5.90 -19.42 -1.00
N VAL A 122 -7.21 -19.40 -0.75
CA VAL A 122 -8.00 -20.62 -0.54
C VAL A 122 -7.93 -21.54 -1.76
N ARG A 123 -7.99 -20.97 -2.96
CA ARG A 123 -7.92 -21.73 -4.22
C ARG A 123 -6.57 -22.40 -4.45
N GLU A 124 -5.48 -21.75 -4.05
CA GLU A 124 -4.11 -22.19 -4.38
C GLU A 124 -3.42 -22.94 -3.23
N PHE A 125 -3.82 -22.72 -1.98
CA PHE A 125 -3.15 -23.25 -0.78
C PHE A 125 -4.12 -23.82 0.27
N GLY A 126 -5.43 -23.78 0.00
CA GLY A 126 -6.47 -24.24 0.93
C GLY A 126 -6.86 -23.20 2.00
N PRO A 127 -7.87 -23.53 2.84
CA PRO A 127 -8.46 -22.59 3.80
C PRO A 127 -7.65 -22.41 5.09
N ALA A 128 -6.48 -23.07 5.22
CA ALA A 128 -5.70 -23.06 6.45
C ALA A 128 -5.15 -21.65 6.77
N LEU A 129 -5.39 -21.19 8.00
CA LEU A 129 -4.98 -19.86 8.46
C LEU A 129 -3.47 -19.75 8.72
N SER A 130 -2.86 -20.80 9.28
CA SER A 130 -1.45 -20.79 9.68
C SER A 130 -0.47 -20.48 8.55
N PRO A 131 -0.51 -21.12 7.37
CA PRO A 131 0.42 -20.80 6.28
C PRO A 131 0.18 -19.38 5.74
N ARG A 132 -1.09 -18.94 5.67
CA ARG A 132 -1.44 -17.59 5.24
C ARG A 132 -0.88 -16.52 6.18
N LEU A 133 -0.96 -16.75 7.49
CA LEU A 133 -0.43 -15.82 8.48
C LEU A 133 1.10 -15.79 8.46
N ALA A 134 1.74 -16.96 8.39
CA ALA A 134 3.20 -17.06 8.31
C ALA A 134 3.77 -16.30 7.10
N VAL A 135 3.19 -16.50 5.91
CA VAL A 135 3.66 -15.82 4.68
C VAL A 135 3.40 -14.31 4.72
N ALA A 136 2.27 -13.85 5.26
CA ALA A 136 2.04 -12.41 5.39
C ALA A 136 2.91 -11.73 6.44
N LEU A 137 3.19 -12.39 7.57
CA LEU A 137 4.11 -11.87 8.57
C LEU A 137 5.53 -11.79 8.00
N ALA A 138 6.00 -12.86 7.35
CA ALA A 138 7.29 -12.87 6.68
C ALA A 138 7.38 -11.78 5.60
N GLY A 139 6.35 -11.66 4.75
CA GLY A 139 6.25 -10.61 3.74
C GLY A 139 6.24 -9.21 4.34
N GLY A 140 5.49 -8.98 5.41
CA GLY A 140 5.44 -7.71 6.13
C GLY A 140 6.79 -7.31 6.73
N VAL A 141 7.51 -8.26 7.33
CA VAL A 141 8.87 -8.02 7.86
C VAL A 141 9.82 -7.65 6.73
N LEU A 142 9.82 -8.39 5.62
CA LEU A 142 10.66 -8.11 4.45
C LEU A 142 10.33 -6.74 3.83
N MET A 143 9.04 -6.41 3.68
CA MET A 143 8.58 -5.11 3.17
C MET A 143 9.00 -3.96 4.11
N GLY A 144 8.80 -4.12 5.41
CA GLY A 144 9.19 -3.12 6.40
C GLY A 144 10.69 -2.85 6.37
N PHE A 145 11.49 -3.91 6.47
CA PHE A 145 12.95 -3.84 6.40
C PHE A 145 13.42 -3.24 5.08
N GLY A 146 12.95 -3.75 3.94
CA GLY A 146 13.30 -3.29 2.61
C GLY A 146 12.96 -1.83 2.39
N SER A 147 11.78 -1.38 2.82
CA SER A 147 11.38 0.03 2.69
C SER A 147 12.28 0.98 3.47
N ARG A 148 12.85 0.52 4.60
CA ARG A 148 13.76 1.35 5.39
C ARG A 148 15.17 1.32 4.87
N TRP A 149 15.61 0.19 4.33
CA TRP A 149 16.89 0.09 3.66
C TRP A 149 16.94 0.91 2.38
N ALA A 150 15.86 0.90 1.58
CA ALA A 150 15.75 1.68 0.36
C ALA A 150 15.60 3.19 0.59
N GLY A 151 15.30 3.61 1.83
CA GLY A 151 15.03 5.02 2.15
C GLY A 151 13.56 5.43 1.95
N GLY A 152 12.70 4.58 1.41
CA GLY A 152 11.29 4.87 1.20
C GLY A 152 10.45 3.64 0.85
N CYS A 153 9.13 3.82 0.88
CA CYS A 153 8.14 2.83 0.44
C CYS A 153 7.62 3.15 -0.97
N THR A 154 6.67 2.35 -1.47
CA THR A 154 6.07 2.55 -2.80
C THR A 154 5.41 3.93 -2.96
N SER A 155 4.77 4.47 -1.91
CA SER A 155 4.22 5.83 -1.97
C SER A 155 5.32 6.89 -1.96
N GLY A 156 6.39 6.70 -1.18
CA GLY A 156 7.53 7.61 -1.13
C GLY A 156 8.32 7.66 -2.44
N HIS A 157 8.83 6.53 -2.91
CA HIS A 157 9.58 6.47 -4.16
C HIS A 157 8.68 6.51 -5.39
N GLY A 158 7.62 5.71 -5.41
CA GLY A 158 6.80 5.50 -6.61
C GLY A 158 5.83 6.63 -6.93
N ILE A 159 5.36 7.40 -5.94
CA ILE A 159 4.50 8.58 -6.17
C ILE A 159 5.34 9.84 -5.99
N SER A 160 5.80 10.13 -4.77
CA SER A 160 6.41 11.43 -4.47
C SER A 160 7.77 11.63 -5.16
N GLY A 161 8.60 10.58 -5.18
CA GLY A 161 9.94 10.63 -5.74
C GLY A 161 9.99 10.65 -7.26
N THR A 162 9.10 9.90 -7.93
CA THR A 162 8.97 9.93 -9.40
C THR A 162 8.40 11.27 -9.89
N LEU A 163 7.46 11.88 -9.16
CA LEU A 163 6.95 13.24 -9.45
C LEU A 163 8.06 14.29 -9.40
N GLN A 164 9.04 14.12 -8.50
CA GLN A 164 10.23 14.97 -8.39
C GLN A 164 11.34 14.61 -9.40
N LEU A 165 11.12 13.60 -10.25
CA LEU A 165 12.09 13.08 -11.20
C LEU A 165 13.40 12.60 -10.54
N ALA A 166 13.34 12.16 -9.27
CA ALA A 166 14.50 11.68 -8.56
C ALA A 166 14.98 10.35 -9.16
N VAL A 167 16.23 10.31 -9.63
CA VAL A 167 16.83 9.13 -10.27
C VAL A 167 16.79 7.91 -9.34
N SER A 168 17.10 8.10 -8.06
CA SER A 168 17.02 7.04 -7.04
C SER A 168 15.62 6.45 -6.92
N SER A 169 14.59 7.28 -7.08
CA SER A 169 13.19 6.84 -7.00
C SER A 169 12.73 6.10 -8.24
N TRP A 170 13.21 6.47 -9.42
CA TRP A 170 12.97 5.71 -10.65
C TRP A 170 13.61 4.31 -10.59
N ILE A 171 14.87 4.22 -10.11
CA ILE A 171 15.54 2.94 -9.88
C ILE A 171 14.74 2.10 -8.87
N ALA A 172 14.37 2.71 -7.73
CA ALA A 172 13.58 2.04 -6.71
C ALA A 172 12.22 1.55 -7.25
N ALA A 173 11.52 2.36 -8.05
CA ALA A 173 10.25 1.99 -8.66
C ALA A 173 10.39 0.76 -9.57
N VAL A 174 11.40 0.73 -10.45
CA VAL A 174 11.68 -0.44 -11.32
C VAL A 174 11.96 -1.68 -10.46
N CYS A 175 12.81 -1.57 -9.45
CA CYS A 175 13.11 -2.70 -8.55
C CYS A 175 11.89 -3.18 -7.75
N LEU A 176 11.02 -2.27 -7.28
CA LEU A 176 9.77 -2.61 -6.59
C LEU A 176 8.84 -3.42 -7.50
N PHE A 177 8.67 -3.00 -8.76
CA PHE A 177 7.85 -3.74 -9.72
C PHE A 177 8.44 -5.11 -10.05
N LEU A 178 9.74 -5.18 -10.37
CA LEU A 178 10.42 -6.45 -10.68
C LEU A 178 10.37 -7.41 -9.48
N GLY A 179 10.65 -6.92 -8.28
CA GLY A 179 10.59 -7.69 -7.04
C GLY A 179 9.18 -8.20 -6.74
N GLY A 180 8.15 -7.36 -6.91
CA GLY A 180 6.75 -7.75 -6.73
C GLY A 180 6.31 -8.82 -7.73
N ILE A 181 6.67 -8.68 -9.01
CA ILE A 181 6.39 -9.68 -10.04
C ILE A 181 7.10 -11.00 -9.75
N ALA A 182 8.38 -10.93 -9.36
CA ALA A 182 9.16 -12.11 -9.01
C ALA A 182 8.57 -12.83 -7.79
N ALA A 183 8.21 -12.09 -6.73
CA ALA A 183 7.57 -12.64 -5.54
C ALA A 183 6.21 -13.29 -5.87
N ALA A 184 5.38 -12.64 -6.70
CA ALA A 184 4.11 -13.19 -7.13
C ALA A 184 4.27 -14.51 -7.90
N LYS A 185 5.21 -14.57 -8.86
CA LYS A 185 5.51 -15.81 -9.60
C LYS A 185 6.07 -16.89 -8.69
N LEU A 186 6.97 -16.54 -7.78
CA LEU A 186 7.55 -17.49 -6.85
C LEU A 186 6.45 -18.11 -5.97
N ILE A 187 5.59 -17.30 -5.35
CA ILE A 187 4.52 -17.79 -4.48
C ILE A 187 3.48 -18.58 -5.30
N PHE A 188 2.88 -17.99 -6.33
CA PHE A 188 1.70 -18.55 -6.98
C PHE A 188 1.99 -19.48 -8.16
N THR A 189 3.24 -19.65 -8.57
CA THR A 189 3.60 -20.60 -9.65
C THR A 189 4.51 -21.72 -9.16
N LEU A 190 5.41 -21.45 -8.19
CA LEU A 190 6.32 -22.48 -7.69
C LEU A 190 5.79 -23.18 -6.42
N PHE A 191 5.09 -22.46 -5.55
CA PHE A 191 4.60 -23.00 -4.28
C PHE A 191 3.11 -23.37 -4.29
N ALA A 192 2.29 -22.74 -5.14
CA ALA A 192 0.89 -23.14 -5.34
C ALA A 192 0.84 -24.50 -6.04
N ARG A 193 0.16 -25.47 -5.42
CA ARG A 193 -0.08 -26.82 -5.95
C ARG A 193 -1.44 -27.31 -5.49
#